data_AF-A0AA51CA66-F1
#
_entry.id   AF-A0AA51CA66-F1
#
_cell.length_a   1.000
_cell.length_b   1.000
_cell.length_c   1.000
_cell.angle_alpha   90.00
_cell.angle_beta   90.00
_cell.angle_gamma   90.00
#
_symmetry.space_group_name_H-M   'P 1'
#
loop_
_entity.id
_entity.type
_entity.pdbx_description
1 polymer ?
#
loop_
_entity_poly.entity_id
_entity_poly.type
_entity_poly.pdbx_seq_one_letter_code
_entity_poly.pdbx_strand_id
1 'polypeptide(L)'
;MKQRHVVLILILILGTFVASPLWGMEALARATDILEKWTSFHWGRDCLVWLVHYPEELIEPWVDAESTRAAMSSQEKEAYKKAFVDQLRIEETESFLVTVYSFGVKPLLLHPFSEAISMLLPDGTRIQPLSYELKFDEPINGVVQGLVFFPRQNVPVFSIAMKGMGISDESIFEFAAAKENDRNTETVAVAEQSKKKERVVIELPPLKEGSKEEKKEKEEQKTEKVVKAEIEKIEEPFVPVVPPVKIDLSGYEPLTKEEEEKIDTSSVDTKSLKESALEKSSELGADKEKVLEEFLAHWQKGNVEEMYDLLSTDAKKMWNIGSFKKDVESKNMRVPLSGGYSVEWNGEQARITSVQKLLFVRTLRKMTISMVGEKDGWRVQW
;
A
#
# COMPACT_ATOMS: atom_id res chain seq x y z
N MET A 1 44.03 25.82 -40.32
CA MET A 1 42.93 24.87 -40.65
C MET A 1 42.78 23.67 -39.71
N LYS A 2 43.81 23.23 -38.96
CA LYS A 2 43.70 22.02 -38.10
C LYS A 2 42.95 22.21 -36.77
N GLN A 3 42.84 23.42 -36.23
CA GLN A 3 42.14 23.66 -34.94
C GLN A 3 40.62 23.74 -35.03
N ARG A 4 40.05 24.02 -36.21
CA ARG A 4 38.58 24.12 -36.38
C ARG A 4 37.89 22.76 -36.48
N HIS A 5 38.61 21.70 -36.83
CA HIS A 5 38.06 20.35 -36.93
C HIS A 5 38.07 19.58 -35.60
N VAL A 6 38.97 19.92 -34.67
CA VAL A 6 39.03 19.28 -33.34
C VAL A 6 37.89 19.77 -32.43
N VAL A 7 37.52 21.05 -32.51
CA VAL A 7 36.40 21.61 -31.73
C VAL A 7 35.05 21.07 -32.21
N LEU A 8 34.91 20.80 -33.51
CA LEU A 8 33.67 20.27 -34.09
C LEU A 8 33.46 18.78 -33.78
N ILE A 9 34.54 18.00 -33.60
CA ILE A 9 34.46 16.60 -33.16
C ILE A 9 34.20 16.50 -31.64
N LEU A 10 34.71 17.45 -30.84
CA LEU A 10 34.45 17.46 -29.39
C LEU A 10 32.98 17.79 -29.06
N ILE A 11 32.32 18.65 -29.85
CA ILE A 11 30.89 18.98 -29.68
C ILE A 11 29.97 17.81 -30.11
N LEU A 12 30.42 16.97 -31.06
CA LEU A 12 29.67 15.80 -31.51
C LEU A 12 29.78 14.60 -30.56
N ILE A 13 30.86 14.52 -29.76
CA ILE A 13 31.04 13.49 -28.72
C ILE A 13 30.44 13.93 -27.37
N LEU A 14 30.21 15.23 -27.15
CA LEU A 14 29.52 15.74 -25.96
C LEU A 14 27.98 15.70 -26.08
N GLY A 15 27.44 15.44 -27.29
CA GLY A 15 26.00 15.27 -27.54
C GLY A 15 25.46 13.86 -27.28
N THR A 16 26.31 12.88 -26.96
CA THR A 16 25.91 11.51 -26.61
C THR A 16 26.07 11.20 -25.12
N PHE A 17 26.42 12.21 -24.31
CA PHE A 17 26.40 12.09 -22.86
C PHE A 17 24.96 12.23 -22.34
N VAL A 18 24.34 11.07 -22.14
CA VAL A 18 23.30 10.82 -21.13
C VAL A 18 22.08 11.73 -21.26
N ALA A 19 21.21 11.41 -22.22
CA ALA A 19 19.78 11.59 -21.97
C ALA A 19 19.40 10.66 -20.81
N SER A 20 19.65 11.10 -19.58
CA SER A 20 19.03 10.50 -18.40
C SER A 20 17.53 10.49 -18.67
N PRO A 21 16.83 9.37 -18.45
CA PRO A 21 15.41 9.30 -18.73
C PRO A 21 14.68 10.23 -17.76
N LEU A 22 14.45 11.48 -18.18
CA LEU A 22 13.57 12.44 -17.50
C LEU A 22 12.16 11.85 -17.29
N TRP A 23 11.78 10.84 -18.07
CA TRP A 23 10.53 10.11 -17.96
C TRP A 23 10.30 9.47 -16.58
N GLY A 24 11.34 8.98 -15.90
CA GLY A 24 11.19 8.37 -14.58
C GLY A 24 10.93 9.37 -13.45
N MET A 25 11.51 10.57 -13.57
CA MET A 25 11.36 11.62 -12.55
C MET A 25 9.98 12.27 -12.59
N GLU A 26 9.40 12.44 -13.78
CA GLU A 26 8.04 12.97 -13.94
C GLU A 26 6.98 12.02 -13.37
N ALA A 27 7.11 10.72 -13.65
CA ALA A 27 6.22 9.70 -13.08
C ALA A 27 6.28 9.67 -11.55
N LEU A 28 7.50 9.71 -10.98
CA LEU A 28 7.70 9.73 -9.54
C LEU A 28 7.17 11.02 -8.90
N ALA A 29 7.37 12.18 -9.53
CA ALA A 29 6.84 13.45 -9.06
C ALA A 29 5.30 13.40 -9.00
N ARG A 30 4.64 12.96 -10.08
CA ARG A 30 3.18 12.79 -10.10
C ARG A 30 2.68 11.82 -9.04
N ALA A 31 3.36 10.69 -8.85
CA ALA A 31 3.02 9.73 -7.79
C ALA A 31 3.17 10.35 -6.39
N THR A 32 4.22 11.15 -6.18
CA THR A 32 4.47 11.85 -4.92
C THR A 32 3.40 12.91 -4.65
N ASP A 33 3.04 13.72 -5.64
CA ASP A 33 1.96 14.71 -5.52
C ASP A 33 0.63 14.05 -5.12
N ILE A 34 0.34 12.87 -5.69
CA ILE A 34 -0.84 12.07 -5.33
C ILE A 34 -0.75 11.58 -3.88
N LEU A 35 0.39 11.04 -3.47
CA LEU A 35 0.56 10.58 -2.08
C LEU A 35 0.45 11.74 -1.09
N GLU A 36 1.04 12.90 -1.38
CA GLU A 36 0.98 14.08 -0.52
C GLU A 36 -0.46 14.58 -0.33
N LYS A 37 -1.25 14.69 -1.42
CA LYS A 37 -2.64 15.15 -1.33
C LYS A 37 -3.57 14.16 -0.61
N TRP A 38 -3.20 12.88 -0.59
CA TRP A 38 -3.91 11.79 0.08
C TRP A 38 -3.28 11.37 1.41
N THR A 39 -2.37 12.19 1.95
CA THR A 39 -1.80 12.00 3.29
C THR A 39 -2.43 12.97 4.29
N SER A 40 -2.79 12.47 5.46
CA SER A 40 -3.32 13.27 6.57
C SER A 40 -2.77 12.78 7.89
N PHE A 41 -2.51 13.68 8.85
CA PHE A 41 -1.95 13.30 10.15
C PHE A 41 -2.52 14.11 11.29
N HIS A 42 -2.59 13.49 12.47
CA HIS A 42 -3.02 14.12 13.71
C HIS A 42 -2.15 13.71 14.89
N TRP A 43 -1.90 14.69 15.76
CA TRP A 43 -1.31 14.45 17.07
C TRP A 43 -2.37 13.94 18.04
N GLY A 44 -2.02 12.90 18.77
CA GLY A 44 -2.69 12.46 19.99
C GLY A 44 -1.88 12.85 21.22
N ARG A 45 -2.32 12.41 22.41
CA ARG A 45 -1.70 12.84 23.68
C ARG A 45 -0.27 12.35 23.80
N ASP A 46 -0.08 11.08 23.47
CA ASP A 46 1.18 10.36 23.57
C ASP A 46 1.48 9.57 22.26
N CYS A 47 0.89 10.02 21.15
CA CYS A 47 1.03 9.37 19.86
C CYS A 47 0.92 10.35 18.69
N LEU A 48 1.45 9.95 17.52
CA LEU A 48 1.23 10.57 16.22
C LEU A 48 0.61 9.51 15.30
N VAL A 49 -0.49 9.85 14.65
CA VAL A 49 -1.10 8.98 13.64
C VAL A 49 -1.09 9.69 12.31
N TRP A 50 -0.69 8.99 11.24
CA TRP A 50 -0.89 9.46 9.88
C TRP A 50 -1.46 8.35 9.00
N LEU A 51 -2.28 8.79 8.05
CA LEU A 51 -3.01 7.97 7.11
C LEU A 51 -2.58 8.36 5.70
N VAL A 52 -2.38 7.36 4.84
CA VAL A 52 -2.17 7.55 3.40
C VAL A 52 -3.22 6.73 2.68
N HIS A 53 -4.10 7.39 1.91
CA HIS A 53 -5.03 6.70 1.01
C HIS A 53 -4.31 6.32 -0.29
N TYR A 54 -4.58 5.12 -0.80
CA TYR A 54 -4.06 4.65 -2.08
C TYR A 54 -5.18 4.63 -3.13
N PRO A 55 -5.40 5.76 -3.83
CA PRO A 55 -6.42 5.86 -4.85
C PRO A 55 -6.02 5.14 -6.15
N GLU A 56 -6.99 4.87 -7.00
CA GLU A 56 -6.76 4.28 -8.33
C GLU A 56 -5.83 5.13 -9.21
N GLU A 57 -5.88 6.46 -9.09
CA GLU A 57 -5.00 7.38 -9.84
C GLU A 57 -3.51 7.23 -9.51
N LEU A 58 -3.15 6.60 -8.37
CA LEU A 58 -1.76 6.34 -8.00
C LEU A 58 -1.13 5.23 -8.85
N ILE A 59 -1.94 4.30 -9.39
CA ILE A 59 -1.45 3.07 -10.02
C ILE A 59 -0.48 3.38 -11.15
N GLU A 60 -0.90 4.13 -12.17
CA GLU A 60 -0.07 4.36 -13.36
C GLU A 60 1.20 5.17 -13.04
N PRO A 61 1.15 6.32 -12.34
CA PRO A 61 2.36 7.07 -12.01
C PRO A 61 3.35 6.26 -11.17
N TRP A 62 2.86 5.45 -10.23
CA TRP A 62 3.70 4.59 -9.40
C TRP A 62 4.35 3.46 -10.20
N VAL A 63 3.57 2.74 -11.01
CA VAL A 63 4.05 1.65 -11.86
C VAL A 63 5.06 2.17 -12.90
N ASP A 64 4.83 3.34 -13.49
CA ASP A 64 5.75 3.99 -14.42
C ASP A 64 7.09 4.34 -13.75
N ALA A 65 7.04 4.94 -12.56
CA ALA A 65 8.22 5.29 -11.79
C ALA A 65 9.03 4.03 -11.41
N GLU A 66 8.34 2.99 -10.93
CA GLU A 66 8.96 1.74 -10.52
C GLU A 66 9.55 0.96 -11.69
N SER A 67 8.79 0.86 -12.80
CA SER A 67 9.27 0.17 -14.00
C SER A 67 10.51 0.83 -14.58
N THR A 68 10.59 2.16 -14.53
CA THR A 68 11.79 2.90 -14.93
C THR A 68 12.95 2.65 -13.97
N ARG A 69 12.70 2.72 -12.66
CA ARG A 69 13.73 2.51 -11.62
C ARG A 69 14.34 1.12 -11.67
N ALA A 70 13.51 0.10 -11.86
CA ALA A 70 13.93 -1.30 -11.89
C ALA A 70 14.26 -1.80 -13.31
N ALA A 71 14.23 -0.94 -14.33
CA ALA A 71 14.42 -1.30 -15.73
C ALA A 71 13.57 -2.51 -16.17
N MET A 72 12.26 -2.45 -15.89
CA MET A 72 11.32 -3.53 -16.20
C MET A 72 10.99 -3.63 -17.69
N SER A 73 10.82 -4.86 -18.17
CA SER A 73 10.19 -5.10 -19.46
C SER A 73 8.70 -4.75 -19.43
N SER A 74 8.05 -4.61 -20.58
CA SER A 74 6.60 -4.35 -20.64
C SER A 74 5.76 -5.45 -19.97
N GLN A 75 6.22 -6.70 -20.06
CA GLN A 75 5.55 -7.83 -19.41
C GLN A 75 5.74 -7.82 -17.90
N GLU A 76 6.95 -7.51 -17.42
CA GLU A 76 7.24 -7.34 -15.99
C GLU A 76 6.45 -6.17 -15.39
N LYS A 77 6.34 -5.07 -16.13
CA LYS A 77 5.54 -3.90 -15.74
C LYS A 77 4.07 -4.28 -15.54
N GLU A 78 3.47 -5.02 -16.48
CA GLU A 78 2.07 -5.44 -16.38
C GLU A 78 1.86 -6.42 -15.22
N ALA A 79 2.79 -7.38 -15.03
CA ALA A 79 2.74 -8.29 -13.89
C ALA A 79 2.88 -7.56 -12.55
N TYR A 80 3.73 -6.53 -12.49
CA TYR A 80 3.89 -5.67 -11.33
C TYR A 80 2.63 -4.85 -11.06
N LYS A 81 2.05 -4.22 -12.09
CA LYS A 81 0.78 -3.48 -12.01
C LYS A 81 -0.32 -4.37 -11.44
N LYS A 82 -0.51 -5.57 -11.99
CA LYS A 82 -1.50 -6.52 -11.51
C LYS A 82 -1.27 -6.86 -10.03
N ALA A 83 -0.04 -7.20 -9.66
CA ALA A 83 0.29 -7.50 -8.26
C ALA A 83 0.04 -6.30 -7.32
N PHE A 84 0.31 -5.08 -7.79
CA PHE A 84 0.08 -3.84 -7.04
C PHE A 84 -1.42 -3.61 -6.79
N VAL A 85 -2.25 -3.76 -7.83
CA VAL A 85 -3.71 -3.64 -7.73
C VAL A 85 -4.31 -4.72 -6.84
N ASP A 86 -3.88 -5.98 -7.01
CA ASP A 86 -4.37 -7.12 -6.24
C ASP A 86 -4.04 -6.99 -4.75
N GLN A 87 -2.81 -6.56 -4.41
CA GLN A 87 -2.36 -6.43 -3.01
C GLN A 87 -3.06 -5.28 -2.28
N LEU A 88 -3.30 -4.16 -2.97
CA LEU A 88 -4.01 -3.02 -2.40
C LEU A 88 -5.54 -3.14 -2.54
N ARG A 89 -6.04 -4.17 -3.24
CA ARG A 89 -7.48 -4.41 -3.47
C ARG A 89 -8.20 -3.16 -3.99
N ILE A 90 -7.54 -2.39 -4.84
CA ILE A 90 -8.02 -1.06 -5.28
C ILE A 90 -9.35 -1.18 -6.03
N GLU A 91 -9.59 -2.30 -6.72
CA GLU A 91 -10.84 -2.52 -7.45
C GLU A 91 -12.04 -2.78 -6.52
N GLU A 92 -11.80 -3.30 -5.30
CA GLU A 92 -12.85 -3.77 -4.40
C GLU A 92 -13.02 -2.87 -3.16
N THR A 93 -11.98 -2.14 -2.78
CA THR A 93 -11.89 -1.45 -1.48
C THR A 93 -11.18 -0.11 -1.57
N GLU A 94 -11.50 0.79 -0.65
CA GLU A 94 -10.65 1.95 -0.36
C GLU A 94 -9.55 1.52 0.60
N SER A 95 -8.31 1.50 0.13
CA SER A 95 -7.16 1.05 0.93
C SER A 95 -6.41 2.22 1.55
N PHE A 96 -6.07 2.07 2.82
CA PHE A 96 -5.33 3.04 3.60
C PHE A 96 -4.14 2.37 4.26
N LEU A 97 -3.00 3.04 4.20
CA LEU A 97 -1.92 2.78 5.11
C LEU A 97 -2.11 3.62 6.37
N VAL A 98 -2.21 2.94 7.50
CA VAL A 98 -2.29 3.57 8.82
C VAL A 98 -0.97 3.38 9.53
N THR A 99 -0.37 4.48 9.98
CA THR A 99 0.82 4.42 10.83
C THR A 99 0.54 5.11 12.14
N VAL A 100 0.82 4.40 13.23
CA VAL A 100 0.65 4.83 14.61
C VAL A 100 2.02 4.81 15.27
N TYR A 101 2.51 5.98 15.64
CA TYR A 101 3.70 6.13 16.44
C TYR A 101 3.32 6.49 17.88
N SER A 102 3.41 5.53 18.79
CA SER A 102 3.23 5.72 20.23
C SER A 102 4.58 5.99 20.90
N PHE A 103 4.68 7.13 21.58
CA PHE A 103 5.85 7.55 22.35
C PHE A 103 5.52 7.75 23.85
N GLY A 104 4.36 7.25 24.27
CA GLY A 104 3.91 7.29 25.66
C GLY A 104 4.60 6.28 26.56
N VAL A 105 4.53 6.55 27.87
CA VAL A 105 5.01 5.61 28.90
C VAL A 105 4.12 4.37 28.99
N LYS A 106 2.83 4.53 28.68
CA LYS A 106 1.86 3.41 28.60
C LYS A 106 1.61 3.06 27.13
N PRO A 107 1.44 1.77 26.81
CA PRO A 107 1.04 1.35 25.48
C PRO A 107 -0.26 2.03 25.04
N LEU A 108 -0.35 2.44 23.78
CA LEU A 108 -1.59 2.91 23.20
C LEU A 108 -2.50 1.72 22.90
N LEU A 109 -3.74 1.79 23.37
CA LEU A 109 -4.75 0.75 23.14
C LEU A 109 -5.80 1.29 22.17
N LEU A 110 -5.87 0.68 20.99
CA LEU A 110 -6.89 0.97 19.98
C LEU A 110 -7.90 -0.17 19.81
N HIS A 111 -7.74 -1.27 20.56
CA HIS A 111 -8.61 -2.43 20.44
C HIS A 111 -10.03 -2.14 20.98
N PRO A 112 -11.08 -2.68 20.33
CA PRO A 112 -11.04 -3.27 18.98
C PRO A 112 -10.86 -2.17 17.93
N PHE A 113 -9.88 -2.32 17.06
CA PHE A 113 -9.49 -1.29 16.10
C PHE A 113 -10.62 -0.99 15.12
N SER A 114 -11.47 -1.98 14.83
CA SER A 114 -12.72 -1.80 14.06
C SER A 114 -13.71 -0.81 14.66
N GLU A 115 -13.64 -0.50 15.96
CA GLU A 115 -14.49 0.53 16.58
C GLU A 115 -13.75 1.86 16.73
N ALA A 116 -12.41 1.81 16.74
CA ALA A 116 -11.57 2.98 16.84
C ALA A 116 -11.49 3.76 15.53
N ILE A 117 -11.58 3.10 14.36
CA ILE A 117 -11.48 3.75 13.05
C ILE A 117 -12.78 3.61 12.25
N SER A 118 -13.22 4.69 11.62
CA SER A 118 -14.40 4.67 10.73
C SER A 118 -14.22 5.66 9.58
N MET A 119 -14.76 5.34 8.42
CA MET A 119 -14.86 6.26 7.30
C MET A 119 -16.13 7.10 7.44
N LEU A 120 -16.00 8.42 7.30
CA LEU A 120 -17.07 9.40 7.30
C LEU A 120 -17.37 9.81 5.86
N LEU A 121 -18.61 9.57 5.45
CA LEU A 121 -19.14 10.08 4.19
C LEU A 121 -19.69 11.51 4.37
N PRO A 122 -19.87 12.28 3.28
CA PRO A 122 -20.38 13.65 3.34
C PRO A 122 -21.80 13.78 3.92
N ASP A 123 -22.60 12.72 3.84
CA ASP A 123 -23.94 12.63 4.43
C ASP A 123 -23.92 12.37 5.95
N GLY A 124 -22.74 12.22 6.55
CA GLY A 124 -22.53 11.89 7.95
C GLY A 124 -22.57 10.39 8.25
N THR A 125 -22.74 9.54 7.24
CA THR A 125 -22.74 8.07 7.40
C THR A 125 -21.36 7.59 7.83
N ARG A 126 -21.34 6.70 8.83
CA ARG A 126 -20.12 6.04 9.33
C ARG A 126 -20.03 4.62 8.78
N ILE A 127 -18.90 4.32 8.17
CA ILE A 127 -18.61 3.02 7.57
C ILE A 127 -17.42 2.40 8.30
N GLN A 128 -17.60 1.16 8.77
CA GLN A 128 -16.54 0.40 9.42
C GLN A 128 -15.59 -0.22 8.38
N PRO A 129 -14.32 -0.47 8.75
CA PRO A 129 -13.41 -1.19 7.86
C PRO A 129 -13.91 -2.62 7.61
N LEU A 130 -13.78 -3.10 6.38
CA LEU A 130 -14.03 -4.50 6.01
C LEU A 130 -12.96 -5.42 6.60
N SER A 131 -11.72 -4.97 6.57
CA SER A 131 -10.57 -5.71 7.11
C SER A 131 -9.43 -4.78 7.46
N TYR A 132 -8.60 -5.19 8.41
CA TYR A 132 -7.41 -4.49 8.85
C TYR A 132 -6.41 -5.50 9.43
N GLU A 133 -5.17 -5.08 9.60
CA GLU A 133 -4.15 -5.92 10.22
C GLU A 133 -4.33 -6.02 11.75
N LEU A 134 -4.39 -7.26 12.27
CA LEU A 134 -4.69 -7.55 13.68
C LEU A 134 -3.70 -6.94 14.69
N LYS A 135 -2.50 -6.56 14.24
CA LYS A 135 -1.51 -5.87 15.08
C LYS A 135 -2.00 -4.52 15.62
N PHE A 136 -3.05 -3.93 15.05
CA PHE A 136 -3.70 -2.74 15.61
C PHE A 136 -4.56 -3.02 16.84
N ASP A 137 -4.97 -4.27 17.07
CA ASP A 137 -5.67 -4.70 18.29
C ASP A 137 -4.70 -4.99 19.44
N GLU A 138 -3.40 -5.12 19.15
CA GLU A 138 -2.38 -5.31 20.18
C GLU A 138 -2.01 -3.98 20.86
N PRO A 139 -1.51 -4.02 22.11
CA PRO A 139 -0.94 -2.84 22.74
C PRO A 139 0.23 -2.26 21.94
N ILE A 140 0.08 -1.02 21.46
CA ILE A 140 1.07 -0.36 20.60
C ILE A 140 2.13 0.33 21.44
N ASN A 141 3.39 -0.08 21.25
CA ASN A 141 4.58 0.59 21.76
C ASN A 141 5.50 0.92 20.58
N GLY A 142 5.94 2.16 20.43
CA GLY A 142 6.73 2.57 19.28
C GLY A 142 5.88 2.69 18.00
N VAL A 143 6.41 2.24 16.87
CA VAL A 143 5.77 2.39 15.56
C VAL A 143 5.05 1.10 15.15
N VAL A 144 3.77 1.21 14.82
CA VAL A 144 2.99 0.16 14.17
C VAL A 144 2.39 0.73 12.88
N GLN A 145 2.57 0.01 11.78
CA GLN A 145 2.12 0.41 10.45
C GLN A 145 1.41 -0.75 9.78
N GLY A 146 0.23 -0.56 9.22
CA GLY A 146 -0.53 -1.62 8.56
C GLY A 146 -1.62 -1.12 7.64
N LEU A 147 -2.15 -2.02 6.82
CA LEU A 147 -3.23 -1.75 5.88
C LEU A 147 -4.61 -1.86 6.54
N VAL A 148 -5.50 -0.97 6.11
CA VAL A 148 -6.91 -0.93 6.48
C VAL A 148 -7.73 -0.76 5.21
N PHE A 149 -8.74 -1.60 5.05
CA PHE A 149 -9.57 -1.66 3.85
C PHE A 149 -11.01 -1.31 4.21
N PHE A 150 -11.54 -0.24 3.61
CA PHE A 150 -12.94 0.14 3.71
C PHE A 150 -13.70 -0.31 2.45
N PRO A 151 -15.03 -0.48 2.51
CA PRO A 151 -15.82 -0.71 1.30
C PRO A 151 -15.57 0.38 0.27
N ARG A 152 -15.43 0.01 -1.01
CA ARG A 152 -15.25 0.97 -2.10
C ARG A 152 -16.38 2.00 -2.12
N GLN A 153 -16.02 3.27 -2.24
CA GLN A 153 -16.99 4.36 -2.25
C GLN A 153 -17.04 5.01 -3.63
N ASN A 154 -18.26 5.32 -4.09
CA ASN A 154 -18.47 6.08 -5.32
C ASN A 154 -18.55 7.60 -5.07
N VAL A 155 -18.17 8.04 -3.87
CA VAL A 155 -18.18 9.47 -3.50
C VAL A 155 -16.79 10.09 -3.68
N PRO A 156 -16.71 11.34 -4.16
CA PRO A 156 -15.43 12.00 -4.43
C PRO A 156 -14.71 12.51 -3.17
N VAL A 157 -15.41 12.52 -2.03
CA VAL A 157 -14.97 13.11 -0.77
C VAL A 157 -15.36 12.18 0.36
N PHE A 158 -14.39 11.83 1.19
CA PHE A 158 -14.59 11.12 2.46
C PHE A 158 -13.49 11.57 3.43
N SER A 159 -13.74 11.36 4.71
CA SER A 159 -12.77 11.59 5.78
C SER A 159 -12.64 10.33 6.63
N ILE A 160 -11.55 10.19 7.37
CA ILE A 160 -11.41 9.09 8.34
C ILE A 160 -11.55 9.67 9.75
N ALA A 161 -12.43 9.09 10.56
CA ALA A 161 -12.55 9.38 11.97
C ALA A 161 -11.83 8.32 12.79
N MET A 162 -11.00 8.75 13.74
CA MET A 162 -10.30 7.89 14.66
C MET A 162 -10.49 8.31 16.11
N LYS A 163 -10.79 7.34 16.97
CA LYS A 163 -10.94 7.49 18.42
C LYS A 163 -9.73 6.92 19.14
N GLY A 164 -9.60 7.25 20.43
CA GLY A 164 -8.57 6.66 21.30
C GLY A 164 -7.20 7.34 21.24
N MET A 165 -7.06 8.46 20.51
CA MET A 165 -5.80 9.23 20.45
C MET A 165 -5.53 10.11 21.69
N GLY A 166 -6.53 10.29 22.56
CA GLY A 166 -6.36 10.86 23.91
C GLY A 166 -6.33 12.38 24.06
N ILE A 167 -6.27 13.17 22.96
CA ILE A 167 -6.45 14.63 23.01
C ILE A 167 -7.93 15.00 22.89
N SER A 168 -8.59 14.43 21.89
CA SER A 168 -10.02 14.55 21.64
C SER A 168 -10.66 13.17 21.68
N ASP A 169 -11.98 13.14 21.87
CA ASP A 169 -12.76 11.90 21.77
C ASP A 169 -12.62 11.28 20.37
N GLU A 170 -12.49 12.14 19.36
CA GLU A 170 -12.37 11.77 17.96
C GLU A 170 -11.48 12.77 17.20
N SER A 171 -10.65 12.26 16.29
CA SER A 171 -9.83 13.02 15.35
C SER A 171 -10.31 12.72 13.93
N ILE A 172 -10.53 13.76 13.12
CA ILE A 172 -11.03 13.64 11.75
C ILE A 172 -9.90 13.98 10.79
N PHE A 173 -9.45 12.97 10.04
CA PHE A 173 -8.45 13.05 9.01
C PHE A 173 -9.13 13.43 7.68
N GLU A 174 -8.92 14.66 7.26
CA GLU A 174 -9.32 15.17 5.95
C GLU A 174 -8.14 15.12 4.98
N PHE A 175 -8.42 14.86 3.72
CA PHE A 175 -7.42 14.79 2.65
C PHE A 175 -7.52 16.03 1.74
N ALA A 176 -6.39 16.53 1.26
CA ALA A 176 -6.36 17.73 0.42
C ALA A 176 -7.09 17.50 -0.91
N ALA A 177 -6.99 16.30 -1.49
CA ALA A 177 -7.72 15.91 -2.70
C ALA A 177 -9.24 16.07 -2.56
N ALA A 178 -9.77 15.79 -1.36
CA ALA A 178 -11.18 15.93 -1.06
C ALA A 178 -11.64 17.42 -1.14
N LYS A 179 -10.76 18.36 -0.77
CA LYS A 179 -11.02 19.81 -0.80
C LYS A 179 -10.94 20.42 -2.21
N GLU A 180 -10.18 19.82 -3.11
CA GLU A 180 -10.10 20.27 -4.52
C GLU A 180 -11.37 19.93 -5.29
N ASN A 181 -11.98 18.77 -4.99
CA ASN A 181 -13.24 18.35 -5.61
C ASN A 181 -14.41 19.26 -5.23
N ASP A 182 -14.49 19.71 -3.98
CA ASP A 182 -15.50 20.68 -3.52
C ASP A 182 -15.40 22.03 -4.26
N ARG A 183 -14.18 22.53 -4.51
CA ARG A 183 -13.96 23.76 -5.28
C ARG A 183 -14.32 23.62 -6.76
N ASN A 184 -14.09 22.44 -7.34
CA ASN A 184 -14.51 22.14 -8.70
C ASN A 184 -16.04 21.97 -8.82
N THR A 185 -16.73 21.55 -7.76
CA THR A 185 -18.20 21.53 -7.75
C THR A 185 -18.80 22.91 -7.53
N GLU A 186 -18.18 23.76 -6.69
CA GLU A 186 -18.57 25.16 -6.52
C GLU A 186 -18.38 25.99 -7.81
N THR A 187 -17.30 25.74 -8.56
CA THR A 187 -17.08 26.47 -9.84
C THR A 187 -18.04 26.06 -10.95
N VAL A 188 -18.55 24.81 -10.95
CA VAL A 188 -19.62 24.38 -11.86
C VAL A 188 -20.98 24.94 -11.43
N ALA A 189 -21.27 24.99 -10.11
CA ALA A 189 -22.48 25.60 -9.58
C ALA A 189 -22.55 27.13 -9.82
N VAL A 190 -21.41 27.83 -9.73
CA VAL A 190 -21.32 29.27 -10.04
C VAL A 190 -21.41 29.54 -11.55
N ALA A 191 -20.92 28.62 -12.39
CA ALA A 191 -21.03 28.74 -13.85
C ALA A 191 -22.49 28.59 -14.34
N GLU A 192 -23.29 27.72 -13.73
CA GLU A 192 -24.71 27.53 -14.10
C GLU A 192 -25.66 28.62 -13.55
N GLN A 193 -25.32 29.28 -12.45
CA GLN A 193 -26.14 30.38 -11.89
C GLN A 193 -25.89 31.76 -12.54
N SER A 194 -24.91 31.89 -13.43
CA SER A 194 -24.53 33.18 -14.04
C SER A 194 -25.30 33.56 -15.33
N LYS A 195 -26.27 32.74 -15.78
CA LYS A 195 -27.21 33.06 -16.88
C LYS A 195 -28.64 33.33 -16.40
N LYS A 196 -28.83 34.34 -15.56
CA LYS A 196 -30.08 35.11 -15.48
C LYS A 196 -29.82 36.49 -14.86
N LYS A 197 -29.68 37.51 -15.70
CA LYS A 197 -29.94 38.92 -15.30
C LYS A 197 -31.45 39.14 -15.45
N GLU A 198 -32.15 39.92 -14.63
CA GLU A 198 -31.92 41.34 -14.38
C GLU A 198 -32.66 41.87 -13.13
N ARG A 199 -31.97 42.75 -12.38
CA ARG A 199 -32.38 43.98 -11.65
C ARG A 199 -33.75 44.08 -10.96
N VAL A 200 -33.73 44.56 -9.70
CA VAL A 200 -34.28 45.88 -9.28
C VAL A 200 -33.52 46.39 -8.05
N VAL A 201 -33.25 47.70 -8.05
CA VAL A 201 -32.52 48.55 -7.09
C VAL A 201 -33.38 48.83 -5.84
N ILE A 202 -32.78 49.09 -4.67
CA ILE A 202 -33.01 50.26 -3.77
C ILE A 202 -32.23 50.09 -2.43
N GLU A 203 -31.27 51.02 -2.25
CA GLU A 203 -30.79 51.75 -1.05
C GLU A 203 -30.66 51.09 0.36
N LEU A 204 -29.48 51.29 0.96
CA LEU A 204 -29.14 51.24 2.40
C LEU A 204 -28.94 52.69 2.91
N PRO A 205 -28.85 53.00 4.23
CA PRO A 205 -29.43 52.41 5.47
C PRO A 205 -30.02 53.56 6.40
N PRO A 206 -30.39 53.38 7.70
CA PRO A 206 -29.40 53.27 8.79
C PRO A 206 -29.81 52.43 10.03
N LEU A 207 -28.81 52.13 10.88
CA LEU A 207 -28.90 51.53 12.22
C LEU A 207 -29.82 52.31 13.18
N LYS A 208 -30.51 51.59 14.08
CA LYS A 208 -30.78 52.05 15.45
C LYS A 208 -30.68 50.91 16.47
N GLU A 209 -29.90 51.21 17.51
CA GLU A 209 -29.85 50.54 18.81
C GLU A 209 -31.16 50.67 19.58
N GLY A 210 -31.37 49.74 20.54
CA GLY A 210 -31.88 50.13 21.85
C GLY A 210 -33.10 49.37 22.36
N SER A 211 -32.85 48.55 23.39
CA SER A 211 -33.65 48.41 24.63
C SER A 211 -35.06 47.77 24.52
N LYS A 212 -35.67 47.12 25.50
CA LYS A 212 -35.39 46.65 26.87
C LYS A 212 -36.66 45.88 27.31
N GLU A 213 -36.50 44.97 28.27
CA GLU A 213 -37.47 44.64 29.36
C GLU A 213 -38.84 44.02 28.91
N GLU A 214 -39.48 43.08 29.60
CA GLU A 214 -39.45 42.67 31.01
C GLU A 214 -40.23 41.32 31.21
N LYS A 215 -39.72 40.49 32.12
CA LYS A 215 -40.39 39.78 33.25
C LYS A 215 -41.78 39.15 33.07
N LYS A 216 -41.93 37.85 33.40
CA LYS A 216 -42.45 37.22 34.67
C LYS A 216 -43.61 36.30 34.24
N GLU A 217 -43.97 35.14 34.81
CA GLU A 217 -44.02 34.58 36.16
C GLU A 217 -44.25 33.04 35.98
N LYS A 218 -43.55 32.12 36.66
CA LYS A 218 -43.99 31.32 37.84
C LYS A 218 -45.50 30.99 37.84
N GLU A 219 -45.95 29.72 37.82
CA GLU A 219 -46.07 28.76 38.95
C GLU A 219 -46.43 27.36 38.38
N GLU A 220 -45.82 26.25 38.84
CA GLU A 220 -46.38 25.26 39.80
C GLU A 220 -47.75 24.65 39.41
N GLN A 221 -48.11 23.38 39.54
CA GLN A 221 -47.55 22.13 40.08
C GLN A 221 -48.55 21.00 39.68
N LYS A 222 -48.04 19.75 39.55
CA LYS A 222 -48.71 18.45 39.84
C LYS A 222 -50.16 18.20 39.35
N THR A 223 -50.35 17.14 38.55
CA THR A 223 -50.93 15.87 39.06
C THR A 223 -50.79 14.68 38.11
N GLU A 224 -50.54 13.56 38.75
CA GLU A 224 -50.38 12.17 38.34
C GLU A 224 -51.68 11.56 37.78
N LYS A 225 -51.60 10.75 36.71
CA LYS A 225 -52.43 9.54 36.57
C LYS A 225 -51.90 8.59 35.49
N VAL A 226 -51.54 7.41 35.96
CA VAL A 226 -51.29 6.18 35.22
C VAL A 226 -52.60 5.67 34.60
N VAL A 227 -52.60 5.34 33.31
CA VAL A 227 -53.51 4.34 32.72
C VAL A 227 -52.69 3.45 31.79
N LYS A 228 -52.76 2.16 32.08
CA LYS A 228 -52.17 1.01 31.39
C LYS A 228 -53.04 0.66 30.17
N ALA A 229 -52.44 0.53 28.99
CA ALA A 229 -53.01 -0.22 27.88
C ALA A 229 -51.88 -0.92 27.10
N GLU A 230 -51.95 -2.24 27.15
CA GLU A 230 -51.19 -3.25 26.44
C GLU A 230 -51.60 -3.25 24.96
N ILE A 231 -50.65 -3.20 24.01
CA ILE A 231 -50.81 -3.60 22.60
C ILE A 231 -49.42 -3.93 22.00
N GLU A 232 -49.34 -5.19 21.57
CA GLU A 232 -48.64 -5.74 20.40
C GLU A 232 -47.12 -5.65 20.24
N LYS A 233 -46.53 -6.82 20.51
CA LYS A 233 -45.36 -7.42 19.88
C LYS A 233 -45.33 -7.15 18.37
N ILE A 234 -44.53 -6.17 17.94
CA ILE A 234 -44.10 -6.03 16.55
C ILE A 234 -42.82 -6.85 16.42
N GLU A 235 -42.89 -7.91 15.60
CA GLU A 235 -41.73 -8.67 15.14
C GLU A 235 -40.78 -7.73 14.39
N GLU A 236 -39.55 -7.56 14.90
CA GLU A 236 -38.49 -6.90 14.17
C GLU A 236 -38.16 -7.72 12.91
N PRO A 237 -38.05 -7.08 11.73
CA PRO A 237 -37.64 -7.78 10.53
C PRO A 237 -36.21 -8.31 10.71
N PHE A 238 -36.09 -9.63 10.59
CA PHE A 238 -34.87 -10.42 10.61
C PHE A 238 -33.85 -9.85 9.61
N VAL A 239 -32.87 -9.08 10.09
CA VAL A 239 -31.66 -8.79 9.32
C VAL A 239 -30.78 -10.03 9.44
N PRO A 240 -30.51 -10.79 8.37
CA PRO A 240 -29.60 -11.91 8.46
C PRO A 240 -28.22 -11.38 8.85
N VAL A 241 -27.79 -11.70 10.07
CA VAL A 241 -26.40 -11.56 10.52
C VAL A 241 -25.59 -12.49 9.63
N VAL A 242 -25.03 -11.95 8.55
CA VAL A 242 -24.00 -12.65 7.80
C VAL A 242 -22.76 -12.64 8.71
N PRO A 243 -22.30 -13.80 9.20
CA PRO A 243 -21.07 -13.84 9.99
C PRO A 243 -19.91 -13.33 9.14
N PRO A 244 -18.88 -12.70 9.74
CA PRO A 244 -17.70 -12.28 9.00
C PRO A 244 -17.14 -13.52 8.28
N VAL A 245 -17.12 -13.44 6.95
CA VAL A 245 -16.50 -14.47 6.12
C VAL A 245 -15.04 -14.53 6.55
N LYS A 246 -14.65 -15.65 7.16
CA LYS A 246 -13.24 -15.98 7.33
C LYS A 246 -12.68 -16.22 5.94
N ILE A 247 -12.09 -15.20 5.36
CA ILE A 247 -11.39 -15.30 4.09
C ILE A 247 -10.03 -15.94 4.36
N ASP A 248 -9.75 -17.01 3.63
CA ASP A 248 -8.49 -17.74 3.65
C ASP A 248 -7.36 -16.86 3.10
N LEU A 249 -6.35 -16.59 3.92
CA LEU A 249 -5.19 -15.72 3.65
C LEU A 249 -4.00 -16.49 3.04
N SER A 250 -4.20 -17.73 2.58
CA SER A 250 -3.14 -18.66 2.17
C SER A 250 -2.22 -18.21 1.03
N GLY A 251 -2.42 -17.02 0.45
CA GLY A 251 -1.59 -16.45 -0.61
C GLY A 251 -0.72 -15.25 -0.22
N TYR A 252 -1.01 -14.59 0.91
CA TYR A 252 -0.31 -13.38 1.35
C TYR A 252 -0.33 -13.29 2.87
N GLU A 253 0.73 -13.77 3.50
CA GLU A 253 0.91 -13.66 4.95
C GLU A 253 1.50 -12.26 5.27
N PRO A 254 0.82 -11.44 6.10
CA PRO A 254 1.43 -10.24 6.65
C PRO A 254 2.64 -10.63 7.52
N LEU A 255 3.73 -9.87 7.42
CA LEU A 255 4.95 -10.14 8.19
C LEU A 255 4.64 -10.22 9.70
N THR A 256 5.09 -11.29 10.33
CA THR A 256 5.25 -11.33 11.78
C THR A 256 6.56 -10.65 12.18
N LYS A 257 6.61 -10.04 13.38
CA LYS A 257 7.82 -9.37 13.91
C LYS A 257 9.06 -10.29 13.92
N GLU A 258 8.86 -11.59 14.09
CA GLU A 258 9.93 -12.60 14.05
C GLU A 258 10.48 -12.83 12.63
N GLU A 259 9.65 -12.69 11.60
CA GLU A 259 10.07 -12.75 10.19
C GLU A 259 10.78 -11.45 9.75
N GLU A 260 10.38 -10.29 10.29
CA GLU A 260 11.09 -9.01 10.10
C GLU A 260 12.53 -9.09 10.61
N GLU A 261 12.74 -9.54 11.85
CA GLU A 261 14.09 -9.62 12.43
C GLU A 261 14.99 -10.62 11.69
N LYS A 262 14.45 -11.76 11.23
CA LYS A 262 15.23 -12.76 10.47
C LYS A 262 15.66 -12.28 9.09
N ILE A 263 14.84 -11.47 8.41
CA ILE A 263 15.16 -10.99 7.06
C ILE A 263 15.99 -9.70 7.13
N ASP A 264 15.69 -8.76 8.04
CA ASP A 264 16.46 -7.51 8.17
C ASP A 264 17.88 -7.76 8.73
N THR A 265 18.11 -8.78 9.57
CA THR A 265 19.48 -9.18 9.99
C THR A 265 20.32 -9.83 8.89
N SER A 266 19.70 -10.30 7.80
CA SER A 266 20.41 -10.81 6.61
C SER A 266 20.75 -9.72 5.59
N SER A 267 20.26 -8.49 5.80
CA SER A 267 20.23 -7.43 4.78
C SER A 267 21.49 -6.56 4.66
N VAL A 268 22.56 -6.85 5.42
CA VAL A 268 23.86 -6.19 5.23
C VAL A 268 24.99 -7.20 5.35
N ASP A 269 25.38 -7.80 4.23
CA ASP A 269 26.78 -7.94 3.80
C ASP A 269 26.90 -9.06 2.74
N THR A 270 27.03 -8.65 1.48
CA THR A 270 27.58 -9.46 0.38
C THR A 270 29.06 -9.87 0.59
N LYS A 271 29.54 -9.82 1.84
CA LYS A 271 30.89 -10.19 2.28
C LYS A 271 30.94 -11.16 3.47
N SER A 272 29.84 -11.42 4.18
CA SER A 272 29.87 -12.19 5.44
C SER A 272 29.60 -13.70 5.29
N LEU A 273 29.37 -14.23 4.09
CA LEU A 273 29.18 -15.68 3.87
C LEU A 273 30.47 -16.46 3.59
N LYS A 274 31.65 -15.86 3.85
CA LYS A 274 32.93 -16.57 3.70
C LYS A 274 33.33 -17.45 4.89
N GLU A 275 32.62 -17.43 6.02
CA GLU A 275 33.17 -18.02 7.26
C GLU A 275 32.21 -18.88 8.10
N SER A 276 31.02 -19.25 7.62
CA SER A 276 30.13 -20.16 8.37
C SER A 276 29.70 -21.43 7.64
N ALA A 277 30.11 -21.63 6.38
CA ALA A 277 29.76 -22.82 5.60
C ALA A 277 30.93 -23.81 5.42
N LEU A 278 31.93 -23.78 6.30
CA LEU A 278 32.96 -24.80 6.35
C LEU A 278 32.68 -25.73 7.53
N GLU A 279 31.67 -26.60 7.40
CA GLU A 279 31.72 -27.93 8.01
C GLU A 279 30.59 -28.82 7.49
N LYS A 280 31.01 -29.87 6.75
CA LYS A 280 30.28 -31.09 6.38
C LYS A 280 29.22 -31.00 5.27
N SER A 281 29.64 -31.21 4.03
CA SER A 281 29.43 -32.50 3.33
C SER A 281 30.20 -32.54 2.01
N SER A 282 30.47 -33.75 1.53
CA SER A 282 31.56 -34.14 0.65
C SER A 282 31.24 -34.12 -0.84
N GLU A 283 32.25 -33.75 -1.63
CA GLU A 283 32.66 -34.30 -2.93
C GLU A 283 31.56 -34.78 -3.90
N LEU A 284 31.05 -33.86 -4.74
CA LEU A 284 30.71 -34.05 -6.16
C LEU A 284 30.32 -32.68 -6.73
N GLY A 285 30.57 -32.44 -8.02
CA GLY A 285 30.61 -31.12 -8.68
C GLY A 285 29.55 -30.08 -8.26
N ALA A 286 30.00 -28.82 -8.15
CA ALA A 286 29.23 -27.62 -7.79
C ALA A 286 28.15 -27.83 -6.72
N ASP A 287 28.44 -27.44 -5.48
CA ASP A 287 27.49 -27.44 -4.37
C ASP A 287 26.11 -26.93 -4.84
N LYS A 288 25.03 -27.67 -4.56
CA LYS A 288 23.66 -27.35 -5.03
C LYS A 288 23.27 -25.91 -4.67
N GLU A 289 23.77 -25.42 -3.55
CA GLU A 289 23.61 -24.05 -3.07
C GLU A 289 24.21 -23.03 -4.05
N LYS A 290 25.42 -23.28 -4.58
CA LYS A 290 26.07 -22.38 -5.55
C LYS A 290 25.31 -22.29 -6.86
N VAL A 291 24.77 -23.41 -7.34
CA VAL A 291 23.97 -23.43 -8.57
C VAL A 291 22.67 -22.63 -8.38
N LEU A 292 22.03 -22.75 -7.22
CA LEU A 292 20.87 -21.94 -6.89
C LEU A 292 21.22 -20.45 -6.77
N GLU A 293 22.31 -20.11 -6.10
CA GLU A 293 22.79 -18.73 -5.97
C GLU A 293 23.06 -18.09 -7.35
N GLU A 294 23.72 -18.84 -8.24
CA GLU A 294 23.99 -18.41 -9.61
C GLU A 294 22.68 -18.21 -10.40
N PHE A 295 21.74 -19.15 -10.29
CA PHE A 295 20.41 -19.04 -10.92
C PHE A 295 19.65 -17.79 -10.44
N LEU A 296 19.62 -17.53 -9.14
CA LEU A 296 18.96 -16.36 -8.55
C LEU A 296 19.67 -15.05 -8.96
N ALA A 297 21.00 -15.05 -9.05
CA ALA A 297 21.77 -13.90 -9.50
C ALA A 297 21.50 -13.56 -10.97
N HIS A 298 21.35 -14.57 -11.85
CA HIS A 298 20.94 -14.36 -13.23
C HIS A 298 19.49 -13.84 -13.31
N TRP A 299 18.60 -14.34 -12.45
CA TRP A 299 17.23 -13.83 -12.37
C TRP A 299 17.18 -12.36 -11.97
N GLN A 300 17.92 -11.96 -10.92
CA GLN A 300 18.03 -10.57 -10.49
C GLN A 300 18.48 -9.64 -11.62
N LYS A 301 19.41 -10.10 -12.47
CA LYS A 301 19.95 -9.36 -13.61
C LYS A 301 19.04 -9.37 -14.85
N GLY A 302 18.01 -10.23 -14.88
CA GLY A 302 17.15 -10.44 -16.05
C GLY A 302 17.81 -11.29 -17.15
N ASN A 303 18.86 -12.05 -16.83
CA ASN A 303 19.59 -12.88 -17.79
C ASN A 303 18.91 -14.24 -17.95
N VAL A 304 17.76 -14.25 -18.63
CA VAL A 304 16.91 -15.45 -18.78
C VAL A 304 17.60 -16.59 -19.54
N GLU A 305 18.47 -16.27 -20.49
CA GLU A 305 19.23 -17.29 -21.26
C GLU A 305 20.18 -18.08 -20.35
N GLU A 306 20.94 -17.38 -19.51
CA GLU A 306 21.84 -18.00 -18.52
C GLU A 306 21.07 -18.80 -17.46
N MET A 307 19.89 -18.31 -17.04
CA MET A 307 19.00 -19.10 -16.18
C MET A 307 18.55 -20.40 -16.85
N TYR A 308 18.20 -20.33 -18.14
CA TYR A 308 17.79 -21.49 -18.91
C TYR A 308 18.93 -22.52 -19.02
N ASP A 309 20.17 -22.06 -19.13
CA ASP A 309 21.33 -22.94 -19.22
C ASP A 309 21.58 -23.77 -17.96
N LEU A 310 21.17 -23.26 -16.79
CA LEU A 310 21.23 -23.94 -15.50
C LEU A 310 20.09 -24.96 -15.28
N LEU A 311 19.11 -25.03 -16.17
CA LEU A 311 18.03 -26.01 -16.09
C LEU A 311 18.51 -27.45 -16.37
N SER A 312 17.84 -28.39 -15.72
CA SER A 312 18.00 -29.83 -15.96
C SER A 312 17.62 -30.22 -17.38
N THR A 313 18.18 -31.33 -17.85
CA THR A 313 17.90 -31.86 -19.20
C THR A 313 16.42 -32.15 -19.40
N ASP A 314 15.72 -32.63 -18.37
CA ASP A 314 14.29 -32.89 -18.42
C ASP A 314 13.46 -31.59 -18.42
N ALA A 315 13.87 -30.56 -17.65
CA ALA A 315 13.24 -29.25 -17.73
C ALA A 315 13.42 -28.62 -19.13
N LYS A 316 14.59 -28.74 -19.75
CA LYS A 316 14.85 -28.26 -21.13
C LYS A 316 14.06 -29.01 -22.21
N LYS A 317 13.60 -30.24 -21.94
CA LYS A 317 12.68 -30.97 -22.84
C LYS A 317 11.25 -30.46 -22.73
N MET A 318 10.82 -30.09 -21.52
CA MET A 318 9.47 -29.61 -21.25
C MET A 318 9.29 -28.13 -21.61
N TRP A 319 10.31 -27.32 -21.37
CA TRP A 319 10.28 -25.89 -21.58
C TRP A 319 11.24 -25.52 -22.70
N ASN A 320 10.74 -24.88 -23.75
CA ASN A 320 11.63 -24.16 -24.67
C ASN A 320 11.99 -22.79 -24.06
N ILE A 321 13.05 -22.17 -24.58
CA ILE A 321 13.55 -20.88 -24.07
C ILE A 321 12.46 -19.78 -24.06
N GLY A 322 11.57 -19.76 -25.05
CA GLY A 322 10.49 -18.79 -25.14
C GLY A 322 9.40 -19.00 -24.08
N SER A 323 8.97 -20.25 -23.86
CA SER A 323 8.00 -20.59 -22.82
C SER A 323 8.57 -20.39 -21.43
N PHE A 324 9.85 -20.72 -21.23
CA PHE A 324 10.55 -20.48 -19.99
C PHE A 324 10.64 -18.98 -19.68
N LYS A 325 11.03 -18.16 -20.66
CA LYS A 325 11.08 -16.70 -20.50
C LYS A 325 9.74 -16.12 -20.06
N LYS A 326 8.66 -16.54 -20.73
CA LYS A 326 7.31 -16.07 -20.40
C LYS A 326 6.91 -16.44 -18.97
N ASP A 327 7.26 -17.65 -18.52
CA ASP A 327 6.97 -18.13 -17.17
C ASP A 327 7.79 -17.37 -16.11
N VAL A 328 9.09 -17.21 -16.32
CA VAL A 328 10.00 -16.43 -15.46
C VAL A 328 9.51 -14.99 -15.28
N GLU A 329 9.11 -14.33 -16.37
CA GLU A 329 8.56 -12.97 -16.34
C GLU A 329 7.21 -12.92 -15.62
N SER A 330 6.37 -13.96 -15.76
CA SER A 330 5.07 -14.03 -15.07
C SER A 330 5.21 -14.19 -13.55
N LYS A 331 6.27 -14.86 -13.09
CA LYS A 331 6.57 -15.05 -11.65
C LYS A 331 7.04 -13.74 -10.99
N ASN A 332 7.51 -12.77 -11.76
CA ASN A 332 7.87 -11.41 -11.32
C ASN A 332 8.75 -11.35 -10.05
N MET A 333 9.73 -12.26 -9.93
CA MET A 333 10.60 -12.34 -8.76
C MET A 333 11.83 -11.44 -8.84
N ARG A 334 12.15 -10.87 -10.00
CA ARG A 334 13.38 -10.08 -10.20
C ARG A 334 13.49 -8.91 -9.23
N VAL A 335 12.41 -8.14 -9.10
CA VAL A 335 12.34 -6.97 -8.22
C VAL A 335 12.37 -7.37 -6.75
N PRO A 336 11.53 -8.32 -6.25
CA PRO A 336 11.67 -8.84 -4.90
C PRO A 336 13.09 -9.30 -4.57
N LEU A 337 13.69 -10.15 -5.43
CA LEU A 337 15.01 -10.72 -5.19
C LEU A 337 16.11 -9.65 -5.03
N SER A 338 15.99 -8.50 -5.70
CA SER A 338 16.91 -7.38 -5.55
C SER A 338 16.86 -6.72 -4.16
N GLY A 339 15.72 -6.84 -3.45
CA GLY A 339 15.50 -6.30 -2.11
C GLY A 339 16.00 -7.19 -0.98
N GLY A 340 16.57 -8.36 -1.30
CA GLY A 340 17.01 -9.38 -0.35
C GLY A 340 16.07 -10.60 -0.32
N TYR A 341 16.63 -11.75 0.02
CA TYR A 341 15.89 -13.00 0.14
C TYR A 341 16.55 -13.94 1.16
N SER A 342 15.74 -14.84 1.72
CA SER A 342 16.16 -15.96 2.55
C SER A 342 15.84 -17.27 1.83
N VAL A 343 16.68 -18.29 2.02
CA VAL A 343 16.52 -19.61 1.42
C VAL A 343 16.38 -20.65 2.54
N GLU A 344 15.28 -21.38 2.52
CA GLU A 344 15.04 -22.53 3.39
C GLU A 344 15.08 -23.81 2.56
N TRP A 345 15.96 -24.74 2.92
CA TRP A 345 16.10 -26.01 2.23
C TRP A 345 15.23 -27.10 2.85
N ASN A 346 14.49 -27.80 2.00
CA ASN A 346 13.81 -29.04 2.32
C ASN A 346 14.28 -30.14 1.35
N GLY A 347 15.39 -30.79 1.70
CA GLY A 347 16.04 -31.80 0.85
C GLY A 347 16.62 -31.18 -0.42
N GLU A 348 15.98 -31.47 -1.55
CA GLU A 348 16.33 -30.97 -2.89
C GLU A 348 15.46 -29.78 -3.33
N GLN A 349 14.52 -29.34 -2.48
CA GLN A 349 13.70 -28.17 -2.73
C GLN A 349 14.21 -26.99 -1.92
N ALA A 350 14.38 -25.85 -2.58
CA ALA A 350 14.67 -24.57 -1.95
C ALA A 350 13.42 -23.71 -1.94
N ARG A 351 12.96 -23.31 -0.76
CA ARG A 351 11.94 -22.28 -0.59
C ARG A 351 12.65 -20.94 -0.45
N ILE A 352 12.45 -20.08 -1.44
CA ILE A 352 12.95 -18.72 -1.47
C ILE A 352 11.86 -17.79 -0.98
N THR A 353 12.14 -17.05 0.08
CA THR A 353 11.27 -16.02 0.63
C THR A 353 11.94 -14.66 0.43
N SER A 354 11.28 -13.76 -0.27
CA SER A 354 11.82 -12.44 -0.57
C SER A 354 10.82 -11.34 -0.22
N VAL A 355 11.34 -10.21 0.26
CA VAL A 355 10.52 -9.05 0.60
C VAL A 355 10.29 -8.21 -0.65
N GLN A 356 9.05 -8.14 -1.08
CA GLN A 356 8.61 -7.17 -2.07
C GLN A 356 8.20 -5.89 -1.35
N LYS A 357 8.94 -4.81 -1.59
CA LYS A 357 8.60 -3.47 -1.09
C LYS A 357 7.67 -2.80 -2.10
N LEU A 358 6.40 -2.61 -1.73
CA LEU A 358 5.44 -1.82 -2.48
C LEU A 358 5.10 -0.58 -1.67
N LEU A 359 5.52 0.61 -2.13
CA LEU A 359 5.40 1.85 -1.36
C LEU A 359 6.02 1.69 0.04
N PHE A 360 5.18 1.71 1.08
CA PHE A 360 5.56 1.49 2.47
C PHE A 360 5.12 0.12 2.99
N VAL A 361 4.44 -0.69 2.18
CA VAL A 361 4.02 -2.04 2.54
C VAL A 361 5.15 -3.01 2.15
N ARG A 362 5.51 -3.89 3.10
CA ARG A 362 6.40 -5.02 2.85
C ARG A 362 5.52 -6.26 2.70
N THR A 363 5.60 -6.94 1.56
CA THR A 363 4.93 -8.23 1.36
C THR A 363 5.96 -9.32 1.13
N LEU A 364 5.64 -10.55 1.54
CA LEU A 364 6.50 -11.70 1.28
C LEU A 364 6.09 -12.39 -0.01
N ARG A 365 7.05 -12.57 -0.90
CA ARG A 365 6.94 -13.46 -2.06
C ARG A 365 7.65 -14.76 -1.71
N LYS A 366 6.89 -15.86 -1.72
CA LYS A 366 7.41 -17.21 -1.53
C LYS A 366 7.44 -17.92 -2.88
N MET A 367 8.58 -18.52 -3.23
CA MET A 367 8.77 -19.33 -4.41
C MET A 367 9.47 -20.63 -4.00
N THR A 368 9.11 -21.76 -4.60
CA THR A 368 9.83 -23.01 -4.39
C THR A 368 10.51 -23.41 -5.69
N ILE A 369 11.81 -23.70 -5.63
CA ILE A 369 12.61 -24.19 -6.74
C ILE A 369 13.09 -25.58 -6.37
N SER A 370 12.92 -26.54 -7.28
CA SER A 370 13.43 -27.89 -7.09
C SER A 370 14.79 -28.04 -7.77
N MET A 371 15.65 -28.88 -7.20
CA MET A 371 16.96 -29.20 -7.73
C MET A 371 17.09 -30.69 -7.99
N VAL A 372 17.88 -31.05 -8.98
CA VAL A 372 18.14 -32.45 -9.32
C VAL A 372 19.63 -32.65 -9.60
N GLY A 373 20.18 -33.74 -9.07
CA GLY A 373 21.54 -34.16 -9.36
C GLY A 373 21.61 -34.90 -10.70
N GLU A 374 22.33 -34.34 -11.67
CA GLU A 374 22.64 -34.99 -12.94
C GLU A 374 24.12 -35.42 -12.99
N LYS A 375 24.49 -36.20 -14.02
CA LYS A 375 25.87 -36.71 -14.19
C LYS A 375 26.93 -35.60 -14.25
N ASP A 376 26.54 -34.41 -14.69
CA ASP A 376 27.42 -33.24 -14.87
C ASP A 376 27.29 -32.21 -13.73
N GLY A 377 26.60 -32.56 -12.64
CA GLY A 377 26.40 -31.70 -11.46
C GLY A 377 24.93 -31.40 -11.17
N TRP A 378 24.70 -30.52 -10.18
CA TRP A 378 23.36 -30.08 -9.80
C TRP A 378 22.73 -29.14 -10.83
N ARG A 379 21.43 -29.29 -11.07
CA ARG A 379 20.65 -28.49 -12.02
C ARG A 379 19.31 -28.10 -11.44
N VAL A 380 18.72 -27.04 -11.99
CA VAL A 380 17.40 -26.55 -11.59
C VAL A 380 16.31 -27.35 -12.31
N GLN A 381 15.35 -27.86 -11.55
CA GLN A 381 14.10 -28.42 -12.06
C GLN A 381 13.01 -27.37 -11.92
N TRP A 382 12.60 -26.83 -13.08
CA TRP A 382 11.69 -25.69 -13.20
C TRP A 382 10.22 -26.07 -13.25
#